data_AF-A0A264VZM1-F1
#
_entry.id   AF-A0A264VZM1-F1
#
_cell.length_a   1.000
_cell.length_b   1.000
_cell.length_c   1.000
_cell.angle_alpha   90.00
_cell.angle_beta   90.00
_cell.angle_gamma   90.00
#
_symmetry.space_group_name_H-M   'P 1'
#
loop_
_entity.id
_entity.type
_entity.pdbx_description
1 polymer ?
#
loop_
_entity_poly.entity_id
_entity_poly.type
_entity_poly.pdbx_seq_one_letter_code
_entity_poly.pdbx_strand_id
1 'polypeptide(L)' 'MNHIKKNSMTELRRDELLQRLIDQGIYKVDGRQLFELSFYELVKIYTTTQETA' A
#
# COMPACT_ATOMS: atom_id res chain seq x y z
N MET A 1 20.00 21.08 -9.41
CA MET A 1 18.83 21.08 -8.49
C MET A 1 18.22 19.68 -8.46
N ASN A 2 18.35 18.91 -7.36
CA ASN A 2 17.90 17.51 -7.27
C ASN A 2 16.79 17.33 -6.22
N HIS A 3 15.55 17.70 -6.54
CA HIS A 3 14.40 17.55 -5.63
C HIS A 3 13.25 16.70 -6.18
N ILE A 4 13.45 15.89 -7.23
CA ILE A 4 12.35 15.14 -7.88
C ILE A 4 12.30 13.65 -7.49
N LYS A 5 13.33 13.10 -6.82
CA LYS A 5 13.41 11.62 -6.64
C LYS A 5 12.62 11.04 -5.47
N LYS A 6 12.29 11.83 -4.44
CA LYS A 6 11.73 11.27 -3.20
C LYS A 6 10.27 10.88 -3.33
N ASN A 7 9.48 11.67 -4.07
CA ASN A 7 8.05 11.44 -4.24
C ASN A 7 7.77 10.19 -5.08
N SER A 8 8.44 10.06 -6.23
CA SER A 8 8.23 8.94 -7.16
C SER A 8 8.60 7.58 -6.56
N MET A 9 9.60 7.51 -5.67
CA MET A 9 9.96 6.24 -5.01
C MET A 9 8.86 5.77 -4.05
N THR A 10 8.22 6.68 -3.33
CA THR A 10 7.08 6.38 -2.45
C THR A 10 5.82 6.00 -3.23
N GLU A 11 5.59 6.63 -4.37
CA GLU A 11 4.45 6.33 -5.24
C GLU A 11 4.58 4.95 -5.89
N LEU A 12 5.76 4.58 -6.38
CA LEU A 12 6.04 3.24 -6.90
C LEU A 12 5.83 2.16 -5.84
N ARG A 13 6.35 2.37 -4.63
CA ARG A 13 6.18 1.44 -3.51
C ARG A 13 4.72 1.29 -3.08
N ARG A 14 3.93 2.35 -3.21
CA ARG A 14 2.49 2.31 -2.92
C ARG A 14 1.78 1.39 -3.91
N ASP A 15 2.09 1.52 -5.20
CA ASP A 15 1.47 0.71 -6.25
C ASP A 15 1.80 -0.78 -6.08
N GLU A 16 3.08 -1.09 -5.82
CA GLU A 16 3.52 -2.46 -5.51
C GLU A 16 2.77 -3.05 -4.31
N LEU A 17 2.57 -2.25 -3.26
CA LEU A 17 1.88 -2.67 -2.04
C LEU A 17 0.39 -2.91 -2.29
N LEU A 18 -0.25 -2.06 -3.10
CA LEU A 18 -1.63 -2.24 -3.54
C LEU A 18 -1.80 -3.55 -4.31
N GLN A 19 -0.93 -3.81 -5.29
CA GLN A 19 -0.96 -5.04 -6.07
C GLN A 19 -0.81 -6.28 -5.19
N ARG A 20 0.10 -6.27 -4.22
CA ARG A 20 0.26 -7.39 -3.28
C ARG A 20 -0.99 -7.64 -2.44
N LEU A 21 -1.60 -6.59 -1.90
CA LEU A 21 -2.83 -6.72 -1.11
C LEU A 21 -4.00 -7.24 -1.98
N ILE A 22 -4.10 -6.77 -3.22
CA ILE A 22 -5.10 -7.23 -4.20
C ILE A 22 -4.90 -8.70 -4.55
N ASP A 23 -3.65 -9.15 -4.75
CA ASP A 23 -3.30 -10.55 -5.02
C ASP A 23 -3.68 -11.46 -3.84
N GLN A 24 -3.59 -10.95 -2.60
CA GLN A 24 -4.11 -11.62 -1.41
C GLN A 24 -5.65 -11.56 -1.26
N GLY A 25 -6.37 -11.00 -2.25
CA GLY A 25 -7.82 -10.89 -2.23
C GLY A 25 -8.37 -9.74 -1.35
N ILE A 26 -7.51 -8.82 -0.93
CA ILE A 26 -7.89 -7.65 -0.14
C ILE A 26 -8.11 -6.47 -1.08
N TYR A 27 -9.36 -6.04 -1.22
CA TYR A 27 -9.73 -4.91 -2.08
C TYR A 27 -10.24 -3.70 -1.28
N LYS A 28 -10.70 -3.96 -0.06
CA LYS A 28 -11.29 -2.99 0.85
C LYS A 28 -10.96 -3.34 2.29
N VAL A 29 -10.78 -2.33 3.12
CA VAL A 29 -10.58 -2.46 4.57
C VAL A 29 -11.44 -1.41 5.24
N ASP A 30 -12.21 -1.82 6.25
CA ASP A 30 -13.08 -0.92 7.01
C ASP A 30 -14.07 -0.12 6.14
N GLY A 31 -14.61 -0.77 5.09
CA GLY A 31 -15.51 -0.14 4.13
C GLY A 31 -14.87 0.84 3.14
N ARG A 32 -13.56 1.11 3.27
CA ARG A 32 -12.79 1.97 2.35
C ARG A 32 -12.01 1.13 1.34
N GLN A 33 -11.96 1.57 0.08
CA GLN A 33 -11.13 0.90 -0.93
C GLN A 33 -9.65 1.14 -0.66
N LEU A 34 -8.78 0.17 -1.01
CA LEU A 34 -7.34 0.33 -0.80
C LEU A 34 -6.75 1.57 -1.48
N PHE A 35 -7.28 1.97 -2.64
CA PHE A 35 -6.86 3.17 -3.36
C PHE A 35 -7.11 4.46 -2.57
N GLU A 36 -8.09 4.46 -1.68
CA GLU A 36 -8.45 5.59 -0.82
C GLU A 36 -7.56 5.67 0.44
N LEU A 37 -6.81 4.59 0.75
CA LEU A 37 -5.98 4.52 1.93
C LEU A 37 -4.65 5.25 1.75
N SER A 38 -4.05 5.69 2.84
CA SER A 38 -2.69 6.27 2.82
C SER A 38 -1.63 5.17 2.75
N PHE A 39 -0.43 5.49 2.25
CA PHE A 39 0.69 4.54 2.20
C PHE A 39 0.96 3.86 3.54
N TYR A 40 0.90 4.63 4.65
CA TYR A 40 1.07 4.08 6.00
C TYR A 40 -0.02 3.06 6.37
N GLU A 41 -1.28 3.31 6.02
CA GLU A 41 -2.36 2.35 6.27
C GLU A 41 -2.16 1.07 5.46
N LEU A 42 -1.77 1.19 4.18
CA LEU A 42 -1.45 0.06 3.33
C LEU A 42 -0.30 -0.78 3.90
N VAL A 43 0.76 -0.14 4.42
CA VAL A 43 1.89 -0.83 5.06
C VAL A 43 1.42 -1.59 6.28
N LYS A 44 0.61 -0.96 7.13
CA LYS A 44 0.06 -1.61 8.32
C LYS A 44 -0.76 -2.85 7.95
N ILE A 45 -1.67 -2.72 6.98
CA ILE A 45 -2.48 -3.85 6.50
C ILE A 45 -1.58 -4.97 6.00
N TYR A 46 -0.61 -4.64 5.15
CA TYR A 46 0.33 -5.63 4.63
C TYR A 46 1.11 -6.33 5.76
N THR A 47 1.67 -5.59 6.71
CA THR A 47 2.40 -6.20 7.84
C THR A 47 1.52 -7.11 8.69
N THR A 48 0.27 -6.72 8.96
CA THR A 48 -0.67 -7.56 9.70
C THR A 48 -1.04 -8.82 8.90
N THR A 49 -1.23 -8.71 7.59
CA THR A 49 -1.54 -9.87 6.74
C THR A 49 -0.38 -10.87 6.66
N GLN A 50 0.87 -10.40 6.75
CA GLN A 50 2.05 -11.28 6.76
C GLN A 50 2.28 -11.96 8.11
N GLU A 51 1.87 -11.33 9.22
CA GLU A 51 2.01 -11.90 10.57
C GLU A 51 0.98 -13.00 10.86
N THR A 52 -0.12 -13.06 10.08
CA THR A 52 -1.21 -14.02 10.29
C THR A 52 -1.17 -15.20 9.30
N ALA A 53 -0.12 -15.31 8.48
CA ALA A 53 0.07 -16.36 7.47
C ALA A 53 0.97 -17.51 7.97
#